data_AF-A0A644YME6-F1
#
_entry.id   AF-A0A644YME6-F1
#
_cell.length_a   1.000
_cell.length_b   1.000
_cell.length_c   1.000
_cell.angle_alpha   90.00
_cell.angle_beta   90.00
_cell.angle_gamma   90.00
#
_symmetry.space_group_name_H-M   'P 1'
#
loop_
_entity.id
_entity.type
_entity.pdbx_description
1 polymer ?
#
loop_
_entity_poly.entity_id
_entity_poly.type
_entity_poly.pdbx_seq_one_letter_code
_entity_poly.pdbx_strand_id
1 'polypeptide(L)'
;MSMFTASAIGLVIANKASIAGAEGGCQAECGVASAMAAAALVEMCGGTPQMASDACAIAIKNVLGLVCDPVAGLVEIPCIKRNAMGTANAFTAAELALAGITSAIPADETIWAMKKVGDSLASSLKETGEG
;
A
#
# COMPACT_ATOMS: atom_id res chain seq x y z
N MET A 1 6.23 -19.14 2.60
CA MET A 1 4.90 -18.96 2.00
C MET A 1 4.63 -17.49 1.68
N SER A 2 5.62 -16.61 1.87
CA SER A 2 5.62 -15.17 1.61
C SER A 2 4.82 -14.66 0.43
N MET A 3 4.93 -15.30 -0.76
CA MET A 3 4.13 -14.91 -1.92
C MET A 3 2.62 -15.09 -1.72
N PHE A 4 2.19 -16.13 -0.99
CA PHE A 4 0.79 -16.32 -0.63
C PHE A 4 0.31 -15.27 0.37
N THR A 5 1.14 -14.87 1.34
CA THR A 5 0.78 -13.80 2.28
C THR A 5 0.64 -12.46 1.57
N ALA A 6 1.61 -12.09 0.72
CA ALA A 6 1.50 -10.91 -0.13
C ALA A 6 0.21 -10.95 -0.97
N SER A 7 -0.06 -12.08 -1.62
CA SER A 7 -1.25 -12.26 -2.46
C SER A 7 -2.55 -12.18 -1.66
N ALA A 8 -2.59 -12.71 -0.43
CA ALA A 8 -3.76 -12.66 0.44
C ALA A 8 -4.10 -11.22 0.83
N ILE A 9 -3.09 -10.42 1.21
CA ILE A 9 -3.25 -8.99 1.47
C ILE A 9 -3.75 -8.26 0.21
N GLY A 10 -3.11 -8.51 -0.93
CA GLY A 10 -3.51 -7.92 -2.21
C GLY A 10 -4.94 -8.27 -2.59
N LEU A 11 -5.36 -9.53 -2.38
CA LEU A 11 -6.72 -10.00 -2.67
C LEU A 11 -7.75 -9.30 -1.79
N VAL A 12 -7.49 -9.15 -0.48
CA VAL A 12 -8.38 -8.41 0.42
C VAL A 12 -8.55 -6.97 -0.05
N ILE A 13 -7.44 -6.31 -0.37
CA ILE A 13 -7.46 -4.91 -0.82
C ILE A 13 -8.19 -4.77 -2.15
N ALA A 14 -7.94 -5.65 -3.12
CA ALA A 14 -8.63 -5.64 -4.41
C ALA A 14 -10.14 -5.82 -4.26
N ASN A 15 -10.60 -6.64 -3.30
CA ASN A 15 -12.02 -6.89 -3.08
C ASN A 15 -12.73 -5.82 -2.24
N LYS A 16 -11.99 -5.02 -1.46
CA LYS A 16 -12.56 -4.03 -0.52
C LYS A 16 -12.29 -2.59 -0.91
N ALA A 17 -11.30 -2.35 -1.76
CA ALA A 17 -10.86 -1.03 -2.19
C ALA A 17 -10.54 -1.04 -3.69
N SER A 18 -9.28 -0.81 -4.06
CA SER A 18 -8.76 -0.89 -5.41
C SER A 18 -7.26 -1.18 -5.35
N ILE A 19 -6.73 -1.73 -6.44
CA ILE A 19 -5.28 -1.92 -6.65
C ILE A 19 -4.76 -1.14 -7.87
N ALA A 20 -5.57 -0.23 -8.42
CA ALA A 20 -5.28 0.49 -9.65
C ALA A 20 -5.11 2.00 -9.41
N GLY A 21 -4.08 2.58 -10.03
CA GLY A 21 -3.75 4.00 -9.90
C GLY A 21 -4.83 4.90 -10.49
N ALA A 22 -5.46 4.42 -11.56
CA ALA A 22 -6.59 5.07 -12.23
C ALA A 22 -7.86 5.18 -11.36
N GLU A 23 -8.03 4.31 -10.37
CA GLU A 23 -9.21 4.32 -9.50
C GLU A 23 -8.95 5.00 -8.16
N GLY A 24 -7.79 4.71 -7.55
CA GLY A 24 -7.49 5.08 -6.17
C GLY A 24 -6.26 5.99 -5.97
N GLY A 25 -5.60 6.42 -7.05
CA GLY A 25 -4.29 7.07 -6.97
C GLY A 25 -3.16 6.06 -6.67
N CYS A 26 -1.92 6.53 -6.61
CA CYS A 26 -0.77 5.65 -6.46
C CYS A 26 -0.67 5.00 -5.06
N GLN A 27 -1.44 5.48 -4.08
CA GLN A 27 -1.69 4.75 -2.83
C GLN A 27 -2.28 3.35 -3.08
N ALA A 28 -3.12 3.19 -4.13
CA ALA A 28 -3.74 1.92 -4.49
C ALA A 28 -2.80 0.99 -5.27
N GLU A 29 -1.71 1.50 -5.85
CA GLU A 29 -0.72 0.69 -6.57
C GLU A 29 0.56 0.50 -5.78
N CYS A 30 1.42 1.52 -5.75
CA CYS A 30 2.70 1.46 -5.05
C CYS A 30 2.50 1.32 -3.53
N GLY A 31 1.45 1.93 -2.98
CA GLY A 31 1.11 1.78 -1.57
C GLY A 31 0.64 0.38 -1.21
N VAL A 32 -0.23 -0.20 -2.02
CA VAL A 32 -0.68 -1.59 -1.84
C VAL A 32 0.46 -2.58 -2.04
N ALA A 33 1.31 -2.39 -3.06
CA ALA A 33 2.51 -3.20 -3.25
C ALA A 33 3.45 -3.14 -2.03
N SER A 34 3.62 -1.96 -1.44
CA SER A 34 4.38 -1.76 -0.20
C SER A 34 3.75 -2.54 0.97
N ALA A 35 2.42 -2.50 1.13
CA ALA A 35 1.71 -3.23 2.18
C ALA A 35 1.78 -4.75 2.01
N MET A 36 1.65 -5.24 0.77
CA MET A 36 1.83 -6.65 0.42
C MET A 36 3.25 -7.12 0.77
N ALA A 37 4.26 -6.33 0.42
CA ALA A 37 5.65 -6.61 0.74
C ALA A 37 5.91 -6.60 2.26
N ALA A 38 5.35 -5.62 2.99
CA ALA A 38 5.50 -5.52 4.44
C ALA A 38 4.97 -6.78 5.16
N ALA A 39 3.77 -7.24 4.80
CA ALA A 39 3.18 -8.45 5.37
C ALA A 39 4.01 -9.72 5.05
N ALA A 40 4.52 -9.82 3.81
CA ALA A 40 5.39 -10.92 3.42
C ALA A 40 6.73 -10.92 4.16
N LEU A 41 7.33 -9.73 4.40
CA LEU A 41 8.53 -9.59 5.21
C LEU A 41 8.31 -10.04 6.65
N VAL A 42 7.18 -9.65 7.26
CA VAL A 42 6.80 -10.12 8.61
C VAL A 42 6.74 -11.64 8.67
N GLU A 43 6.08 -12.29 7.69
CA GLU A 43 6.04 -13.77 7.63
C GLU A 43 7.45 -14.37 7.50
N MET A 44 8.27 -13.84 6.60
CA MET A 44 9.64 -14.33 6.37
C MET A 44 10.51 -14.24 7.62
N CYS A 45 10.24 -13.26 8.49
CA CYS A 45 10.92 -13.06 9.75
C CYS A 45 10.28 -13.82 10.93
N GLY A 46 9.29 -14.68 10.68
CA GLY A 46 8.63 -15.49 11.72
C GLY A 46 7.61 -14.73 12.57
N GLY A 47 7.13 -13.58 12.09
CA GLY A 47 6.08 -12.81 12.75
C GLY A 47 4.70 -13.47 12.65
N THR A 48 3.78 -13.03 13.49
CA THR A 48 2.42 -13.57 13.54
C THR A 48 1.52 -12.98 12.45
N PRO A 49 0.39 -13.64 12.10
CA PRO A 49 -0.61 -13.05 11.20
C PRO A 49 -1.11 -11.67 11.65
N GLN A 50 -1.21 -11.44 12.97
CA GLN A 50 -1.60 -10.14 13.52
C GLN A 50 -0.54 -9.08 13.21
N MET A 51 0.76 -9.39 13.39
CA MET A 51 1.85 -8.48 13.01
C MET A 51 1.86 -8.19 11.52
N ALA A 52 1.53 -9.16 10.66
CA ALA A 52 1.42 -8.94 9.22
C ALA A 52 0.28 -7.97 8.88
N SER A 53 -0.85 -8.07 9.60
CA SER A 53 -1.96 -7.12 9.52
C SER A 53 -1.56 -5.72 9.99
N ASP A 54 -0.83 -5.62 11.11
CA ASP A 54 -0.30 -4.35 11.62
C ASP A 54 0.66 -3.69 10.63
N ALA A 55 1.58 -4.46 10.04
CA ALA A 55 2.52 -3.98 9.03
C ALA A 55 1.80 -3.48 7.77
N CYS A 56 0.76 -4.21 7.31
CA CYS A 56 -0.10 -3.76 6.22
C CYS A 56 -0.75 -2.41 6.54
N ALA A 57 -1.36 -2.27 7.72
CA ALA A 57 -1.99 -1.03 8.15
C ALA A 57 -0.99 0.14 8.23
N ILE A 58 0.19 -0.08 8.81
CA ILE A 58 1.24 0.94 8.90
C ILE A 58 1.70 1.37 7.49
N ALA A 59 1.99 0.41 6.62
CA ALA A 59 2.47 0.69 5.26
C ALA A 59 1.47 1.54 4.46
N ILE A 60 0.17 1.22 4.52
CA ILE A 60 -0.87 1.99 3.82
C ILE A 60 -1.01 3.40 4.41
N LYS A 61 -1.03 3.54 5.74
CA LYS A 61 -1.18 4.86 6.40
C LYS A 61 -0.06 5.83 6.01
N ASN A 62 1.15 5.34 5.81
CA ASN A 62 2.31 6.17 5.45
C ASN A 62 2.20 6.81 4.05
N VAL A 63 1.30 6.30 3.20
CA VAL A 63 1.15 6.75 1.80
C VAL A 63 -0.30 7.12 1.44
N LEU A 64 -1.17 7.24 2.44
CA LEU A 64 -2.58 7.55 2.25
C LEU A 64 -2.73 8.95 1.62
N GLY A 65 -3.54 9.05 0.56
CA GLY A 65 -3.70 10.26 -0.25
C GLY A 65 -2.68 10.44 -1.38
N LEU A 66 -1.77 9.47 -1.60
CA LEU A 66 -0.80 9.56 -2.68
C LEU A 66 -1.49 9.50 -4.06
N VAL A 67 -1.48 10.62 -4.78
CA VAL A 67 -2.05 10.80 -6.13
C VAL A 67 -1.26 10.03 -7.20
N CYS A 68 -1.84 9.79 -8.37
CA CYS A 68 -1.13 9.25 -9.54
C CYS A 68 -1.18 10.24 -10.69
N ASP A 69 -0.17 11.11 -10.79
CA ASP A 69 -0.05 12.11 -11.84
C ASP A 69 1.40 12.09 -12.36
N PRO A 70 1.75 11.10 -13.20
CA PRO A 70 3.11 10.93 -13.69
C PRO A 70 3.43 11.91 -14.81
N VAL A 71 4.69 12.38 -14.87
CA VAL A 71 5.15 13.35 -15.86
C VAL A 71 4.91 12.80 -17.27
N ALA A 72 4.14 13.55 -18.07
CA ALA A 72 3.79 13.21 -19.45
C ALA A 72 3.08 11.84 -19.59
N GLY A 73 2.41 11.37 -18.53
CA GLY A 73 1.71 10.09 -18.54
C GLY A 73 2.63 8.87 -18.48
N LEU A 74 3.94 9.06 -18.29
CA LEU A 74 4.93 7.98 -18.38
C LEU A 74 5.21 7.33 -17.03
N VAL A 75 5.33 6.00 -17.01
CA VAL A 75 5.66 5.22 -15.80
C VAL A 75 7.16 5.32 -15.45
N GLU A 76 7.65 6.55 -15.29
CA GLU A 76 9.05 6.85 -15.03
C GLU A 76 9.18 7.80 -13.83
N ILE A 77 8.62 9.01 -13.95
CA ILE A 77 8.69 10.06 -12.94
C ILE A 77 7.27 10.35 -12.44
N PRO A 78 6.98 10.21 -11.13
CA PRO A 78 7.86 9.76 -10.04
C PRO A 78 7.88 8.24 -9.81
N CYS A 79 7.26 7.44 -10.68
CA CYS A 79 6.96 6.01 -10.45
C CYS A 79 8.16 5.17 -10.00
N ILE A 80 9.35 5.38 -10.59
CA ILE A 80 10.58 4.67 -10.18
C ILE A 80 10.93 4.95 -8.72
N LYS A 81 10.85 6.22 -8.31
CA LYS A 81 11.21 6.65 -6.95
C LYS A 81 10.14 6.23 -5.94
N ARG A 82 8.87 6.16 -6.37
CA ARG A 82 7.78 5.62 -5.55
C ARG A 82 7.96 4.13 -5.24
N ASN A 83 8.50 3.35 -6.17
CA ASN A 83 8.86 1.95 -5.88
C ASN A 83 9.99 1.86 -4.84
N ALA A 84 11.06 2.65 -5.00
CA ALA A 84 12.16 2.69 -4.02
C ALA A 84 11.67 3.11 -2.62
N MET A 85 10.85 4.16 -2.54
CA MET A 85 10.20 4.59 -1.30
C MET A 85 9.27 3.49 -0.74
N GLY A 86 8.49 2.85 -1.60
CA GLY A 86 7.60 1.74 -1.22
C GLY A 86 8.35 0.55 -0.62
N THR A 87 9.54 0.23 -1.14
CA THR A 87 10.43 -0.77 -0.52
C THR A 87 10.86 -0.34 0.87
N ALA A 88 11.38 0.88 1.03
CA ALA A 88 11.80 1.38 2.35
C ALA A 88 10.63 1.41 3.35
N ASN A 89 9.45 1.83 2.90
CA ASN A 89 8.22 1.82 3.69
C ASN A 89 7.81 0.40 4.11
N ALA A 90 7.95 -0.59 3.23
CA ALA A 90 7.63 -1.98 3.53
C ALA A 90 8.54 -2.55 4.63
N PHE A 91 9.85 -2.30 4.53
CA PHE A 91 10.81 -2.69 5.57
C PHE A 91 10.50 -2.00 6.90
N THR A 92 10.30 -0.68 6.87
CA THR A 92 9.99 0.11 8.07
C THR A 92 8.72 -0.42 8.76
N ALA A 93 7.65 -0.65 7.99
CA ALA A 93 6.38 -1.16 8.52
C ALA A 93 6.52 -2.57 9.12
N ALA A 94 7.28 -3.45 8.47
CA ALA A 94 7.58 -4.79 8.97
C ALA A 94 8.41 -4.74 10.26
N GLU A 95 9.45 -3.91 10.31
CA GLU A 95 10.29 -3.75 11.51
C GLU A 95 9.49 -3.24 12.71
N LEU A 96 8.63 -2.24 12.49
CA LEU A 96 7.75 -1.72 13.55
C LEU A 96 6.82 -2.83 14.09
N ALA A 97 6.17 -3.59 13.21
CA ALA A 97 5.29 -4.67 13.62
C ALA A 97 6.03 -5.80 14.35
N LEU A 98 7.21 -6.19 13.87
CA LEU A 98 8.05 -7.21 14.50
C LEU A 98 8.61 -6.76 15.87
N ALA A 99 8.82 -5.46 16.04
CA ALA A 99 9.18 -4.85 17.33
C ALA A 99 7.99 -4.80 18.32
N GLY A 100 6.80 -5.27 17.94
CA GLY A 100 5.61 -5.29 18.77
C GLY A 100 4.84 -3.96 18.78
N ILE A 101 5.13 -3.05 17.85
CA ILE A 101 4.36 -1.82 17.68
C ILE A 101 3.11 -2.16 16.87
N THR A 102 1.97 -2.18 17.56
CA THR A 102 0.68 -2.47 16.96
C THR A 102 0.09 -1.26 16.26
N SER A 103 -0.73 -1.49 15.24
CA SER A 103 -1.45 -0.42 14.58
C SER A 103 -2.70 -0.05 15.39
N ALA A 104 -2.77 1.19 15.89
CA ALA A 104 -3.95 1.67 16.61
C ALA A 104 -5.25 1.64 15.78
N ILE A 105 -5.12 1.81 14.45
CA ILE A 105 -6.23 1.66 13.50
C ILE A 105 -6.04 0.33 12.75
N PRO A 106 -6.99 -0.61 12.79
CA PRO A 106 -6.87 -1.90 12.12
C PRO A 106 -6.67 -1.79 10.60
N ALA A 107 -6.13 -2.86 10.00
CA ALA A 107 -5.92 -2.92 8.55
C ALA A 107 -7.21 -2.71 7.76
N ASP A 108 -8.33 -3.32 8.17
CA ASP A 108 -9.63 -3.18 7.50
C ASP A 108 -10.09 -1.72 7.41
N GLU A 109 -10.04 -1.00 8.54
CA GLU A 109 -10.39 0.42 8.60
C GLU A 109 -9.43 1.28 7.77
N THR A 110 -8.15 0.93 7.77
CA THR A 110 -7.13 1.60 6.96
C THR A 110 -7.40 1.41 5.46
N ILE A 111 -7.78 0.21 5.03
CA ILE A 111 -8.13 -0.11 3.64
C ILE A 111 -9.40 0.66 3.22
N TRP A 112 -10.40 0.72 4.10
CA TRP A 112 -11.60 1.53 3.86
C TRP A 112 -11.30 3.03 3.79
N ALA A 113 -10.41 3.53 4.65
CA ALA A 113 -9.96 4.91 4.59
C ALA A 113 -9.24 5.19 3.25
N MET A 114 -8.34 4.30 2.81
CA MET A 114 -7.67 4.38 1.52
C MET A 114 -8.69 4.45 0.37
N LYS A 115 -9.72 3.58 0.39
CA LYS A 115 -10.80 3.60 -0.62
C LYS A 115 -11.55 4.93 -0.64
N LYS A 116 -11.99 5.43 0.52
CA LYS A 116 -12.70 6.71 0.63
C LYS A 116 -11.87 7.89 0.13
N VAL A 117 -10.58 7.90 0.46
CA VAL A 117 -9.65 8.91 -0.05
C VAL A 117 -9.50 8.80 -1.57
N GLY A 118 -9.32 7.59 -2.10
CA GLY A 118 -9.22 7.35 -3.54
C GLY A 118 -10.48 7.79 -4.30
N ASP A 119 -11.67 7.52 -3.75
CA ASP A 119 -12.94 7.96 -4.32
C ASP A 119 -13.11 9.48 -4.33
N SER A 120 -12.47 10.17 -3.37
CA SER A 120 -12.51 11.62 -3.23
C SER A 120 -11.46 12.34 -4.07
N LEU A 121 -10.46 11.63 -4.62
CA LEU A 121 -9.49 12.24 -5.52
C LEU A 121 -10.18 12.70 -6.81
N ALA A 122 -9.87 13.93 -7.24
CA ALA A 122 -10.27 14.41 -8.55
C ALA A 122 -9.69 13.49 -9.65
N SER A 123 -10.39 13.34 -10.77
CA SER A 123 -9.93 12.49 -11.87
C SER A 123 -8.54 12.89 -12.38
N SER A 124 -8.20 14.19 -12.34
CA SER A 124 -6.88 14.70 -12.72
C SER A 124 -5.75 14.36 -11.73
N LEU A 125 -6.07 13.79 -10.57
CA LEU A 125 -5.10 13.33 -9.55
C LEU A 125 -5.01 11.81 -9.50
N LYS A 126 -5.68 11.14 -10.45
CA LYS A 126 -5.60 9.70 -10.70
C LYS A 126 -4.89 9.49 -12.02
N GLU A 127 -4.46 8.26 -12.25
CA GLU A 127 -3.76 7.94 -13.48
C GLU A 127 -4.71 8.06 -14.67
N THR A 128 -4.51 9.08 -15.50
CA THR A 128 -5.26 9.30 -16.75
C THR A 128 -4.45 8.92 -17.98
N GLY A 129 -3.13 8.75 -17.83
CA GLY A 129 -2.20 8.61 -18.96
C GLY A 129 -1.95 9.91 -19.73
N GLU A 130 -2.52 11.04 -19.28
CA GLU A 130 -2.36 12.36 -19.91
C GLU A 130 -1.16 13.11 -19.31
N GLY A 131 -0.94 12.95 -17.99
CA GLY A 131 0.16 13.52 -17.21
C GLY A 131 0.07 15.00 -16.88
#